data_AF-A0A8I1TG94-F1
#
_entry.id   AF-A0A8I1TG94-F1
#
_cell.length_a   1.000
_cell.length_b   1.000
_cell.length_c   1.000
_cell.angle_alpha   90.00
_cell.angle_beta   90.00
_cell.angle_gamma   90.00
#
_symmetry.space_group_name_H-M   'P 1'
#
loop_
_entity.id
_entity.type
_entity.pdbx_description
1 polymer ?
#
loop_
_entity_poly.entity_id
_entity_poly.type
_entity_poly.pdbx_seq_one_letter_code
_entity_poly.pdbx_strand_id
1 'polypeptide(L)' 'MGVNEAPTAKGRESAQGLKQASKAEERKVEAEKGSHLKKGAERFDERSRSSDGKGAGAKQR' A
#
# COMPACT_ATOMS: atom_id res chain seq x y z
N MET A 1 12.24 -4.87 4.84
CA MET A 1 12.79 -4.28 6.08
C MET A 1 12.25 -2.87 6.21
N GLY A 2 11.44 -2.62 7.23
CA GLY A 2 11.01 -1.28 7.61
C GLY A 2 12.15 -0.45 8.19
N VAL A 3 11.91 0.85 8.40
CA VAL A 3 12.88 1.78 9.01
C VAL A 3 13.48 1.23 10.31
N ASN A 4 12.69 0.57 11.14
CA ASN A 4 13.14 0.05 12.44
C ASN A 4 13.85 -1.31 12.33
N GLU A 5 13.72 -1.99 11.20
CA GLU A 5 14.28 -3.33 10.97
C GLU A 5 15.62 -3.27 10.21
N ALA A 6 16.00 -2.08 9.69
CA ALA A 6 17.24 -1.95 8.96
C ALA A 6 18.46 -2.08 9.91
N PRO A 7 19.41 -2.99 9.59
CA PRO A 7 20.50 -3.34 10.51
C PRO A 7 21.59 -2.25 10.61
N THR A 8 21.63 -1.31 9.66
CA THR A 8 22.65 -0.24 9.61
C THR A 8 21.99 1.15 9.60
N ALA A 9 22.69 2.16 10.11
CA ALA A 9 22.22 3.55 10.10
C ALA A 9 21.87 4.04 8.69
N LYS A 10 22.75 3.79 7.72
CA LYS A 10 22.51 4.08 6.29
C LYS A 10 21.26 3.38 5.75
N GLY A 11 21.01 2.14 6.18
CA GLY A 11 19.80 1.39 5.84
C GLY A 11 18.53 2.04 6.40
N ARG A 12 18.58 2.56 7.64
CA ARG A 12 17.45 3.27 8.26
C ARG A 12 17.15 4.57 7.53
N GLU A 13 18.16 5.37 7.23
CA GLU A 13 18.01 6.62 6.46
C GLU A 13 17.42 6.36 5.07
N SER A 14 17.92 5.34 4.38
CA SER A 14 17.40 4.95 3.07
C SER A 14 15.93 4.51 3.15
N ALA A 15 15.57 3.70 4.15
CA ALA A 15 14.19 3.28 4.39
C ALA A 15 13.28 4.46 4.77
N GLN A 16 13.79 5.46 5.50
CA GLN A 16 13.04 6.68 5.84
C GLN A 16 12.77 7.51 4.60
N GLY A 17 13.79 7.73 3.78
CA GLY A 17 13.67 8.45 2.51
C GLY A 17 12.65 7.78 1.59
N LEU A 18 12.74 6.45 1.43
CA LEU A 18 11.76 5.68 0.66
C LEU A 18 10.34 5.84 1.19
N LYS A 19 10.14 5.72 2.52
CA LYS A 19 8.82 5.89 3.15
C LYS A 19 8.23 7.28 2.89
N GLN A 20 9.04 8.33 2.96
CA GLN A 20 8.60 9.70 2.72
C GLN A 20 8.24 9.92 1.24
N ALA A 21 9.08 9.46 0.32
CA ALA A 21 8.83 9.55 -1.12
C ALA A 21 7.55 8.81 -1.53
N SER A 22 7.37 7.57 -1.05
CA SER A 22 6.15 6.80 -1.30
C SER A 22 4.90 7.49 -0.74
N LYS A 23 4.98 8.15 0.42
CA LYS A 23 3.87 8.91 0.99
C LYS A 23 3.52 10.14 0.15
N ALA A 24 4.52 10.83 -0.40
CA ALA A 24 4.29 11.98 -1.27
C ALA A 24 3.61 11.56 -2.58
N GLU A 25 4.10 10.49 -3.20
CA GLU A 25 3.51 9.96 -4.43
C GLU A 25 2.08 9.44 -4.19
N GLU A 26 1.85 8.72 -3.09
CA GLU A 26 0.51 8.24 -2.75
C GLU A 26 -0.50 9.40 -2.63
N ARG A 27 -0.11 10.52 -2.01
CA ARG A 27 -0.98 11.71 -1.92
C ARG A 27 -1.28 12.31 -3.29
N LYS A 28 -0.29 12.35 -4.17
CA LYS A 28 -0.47 12.85 -5.55
C LYS A 28 -1.46 11.97 -6.30
N VAL A 29 -1.29 10.65 -6.23
CA VAL A 29 -2.20 9.68 -6.87
C VAL A 29 -3.61 9.77 -6.30
N GLU A 30 -3.76 9.90 -4.97
CA GLU A 30 -5.06 10.07 -4.33
C GLU A 30 -5.77 11.37 -4.77
N ALA A 31 -5.01 12.46 -4.94
CA ALA A 31 -5.53 13.73 -5.44
C ALA A 31 -5.97 13.61 -6.91
N GLU A 32 -5.17 12.98 -7.78
CA GLU A 32 -5.52 12.74 -9.19
C GLU A 32 -6.72 11.81 -9.34
N LYS A 33 -6.82 10.78 -8.49
CA LYS A 33 -7.95 9.85 -8.44
C LYS A 33 -9.22 10.49 -7.85
N GLY A 34 -9.09 11.58 -7.09
CA GLY A 34 -10.18 12.21 -6.34
C GLY A 34 -10.69 11.36 -5.16
N SER A 35 -9.94 10.36 -4.72
CA SER A 35 -10.31 9.50 -3.59
C SER A 35 -9.08 8.83 -2.97
N HIS A 36 -9.16 8.53 -1.67
CA HIS A 36 -8.10 7.78 -1.00
C HIS A 36 -7.92 6.37 -1.58
N LEU A 37 -6.67 5.89 -1.59
CA LEU A 37 -6.38 4.52 -1.99
C LEU A 37 -6.80 3.58 -0.87
N LYS A 38 -7.42 2.46 -1.24
CA LYS A 38 -7.63 1.33 -0.32
C LYS A 38 -6.28 0.80 0.15
N LYS A 39 -6.20 0.39 1.41
CA LYS A 39 -4.97 -0.10 2.07
C LYS A 39 -5.26 -1.39 2.82
N GLY A 40 -4.21 -2.15 3.12
CA GLY A 40 -4.33 -3.41 3.86
C GLY A 40 -5.33 -4.40 3.22
N ALA A 41 -6.24 -4.91 4.04
CA ALA A 41 -7.26 -5.89 3.62
C ALA A 41 -8.18 -5.38 2.51
N GLU A 42 -8.53 -4.09 2.52
CA GLU A 42 -9.41 -3.52 1.49
C GLU A 42 -8.73 -3.47 0.12
N ARG A 43 -7.42 -3.17 0.10
CA ARG A 43 -6.62 -3.21 -1.15
C ARG A 43 -6.54 -4.64 -1.66
N PHE A 44 -6.36 -5.60 -0.76
CA PHE A 44 -6.32 -7.01 -1.12
C PHE A 44 -7.66 -7.46 -1.71
N ASP A 45 -8.77 -7.17 -1.03
CA ASP A 45 -10.11 -7.50 -1.54
C ASP A 45 -10.38 -6.89 -2.92
N GLU A 46 -10.05 -5.62 -3.11
CA GLU A 46 -10.17 -4.94 -4.41
C GLU A 46 -9.39 -5.66 -5.52
N ARG A 47 -8.15 -6.07 -5.25
CA ARG A 47 -7.30 -6.77 -6.24
C ARG A 47 -7.70 -8.23 -6.45
N SER A 48 -8.41 -8.82 -5.49
CA SER A 48 -8.89 -10.20 -5.56
C SER A 48 -10.29 -10.33 -6.15
N ARG A 49 -10.98 -9.20 -6.43
CA ARG A 49 -12.28 -9.21 -7.09
C ARG A 49 -12.16 -9.74 -8.52
N SER A 50 -12.98 -10.76 -8.84
CA SER A 50 -13.16 -11.22 -10.21
C SER A 50 -14.25 -10.44 -10.93
N SER A 51 -14.42 -10.71 -12.22
CA SER A 51 -15.42 -10.10 -13.09
C SER A 51 -16.88 -10.28 -12.60
N ASP A 52 -17.14 -11.23 -11.71
CA ASP A 52 -18.43 -11.46 -11.04
C ASP A 52 -18.65 -10.58 -9.80
N GLY A 53 -17.71 -9.67 -9.50
CA GLY A 53 -17.77 -8.74 -8.37
C GLY A 53 -17.41 -9.35 -7.01
N LYS A 54 -17.12 -10.66 -6.93
CA LYS A 54 -16.83 -11.34 -5.67
C LYS A 54 -15.35 -11.19 -5.28
N GLY A 55 -15.13 -10.69 -4.06
CA GLY A 55 -13.81 -10.58 -3.44
C GLY A 55 -13.30 -11.89 -2.83
N ALA A 56 -12.09 -11.85 -2.25
CA ALA A 56 -11.44 -13.06 -1.71
C ALA A 56 -12.26 -13.74 -0.61
N GLY A 57 -12.82 -12.95 0.32
CA GLY A 57 -13.62 -13.48 1.44
C GLY A 57 -14.95 -14.13 1.02
N ALA A 58 -15.45 -13.82 -0.18
CA ALA A 58 -16.65 -14.45 -0.73
C ALA A 58 -16.34 -15.76 -1.51
N LYS A 59 -15.08 -15.97 -1.93
CA LYS A 59 -14.65 -17.15 -2.69
C LYS A 59 -14.10 -18.28 -1.83
N GLN A 60 -13.60 -17.97 -0.64
CA GLN A 60 -12.99 -18.93 0.29
C GLN A 60 -14.02 -19.60 1.22
N ARG A 61 -15.32 -19.46 0.94
CA ARG A 61 -16.41 -20.07 1.69
C ARG A 61 -16.93 -21.30 0.97
#